data_AF-W7QAP0-F1
#
_entry.id   AF-W7QAP0-F1
#
_cell.length_a   1.000
_cell.length_b   1.000
_cell.length_c   1.000
_cell.angle_alpha   90.00
_cell.angle_beta   90.00
_cell.angle_gamma   90.00
#
_symmetry.space_group_name_H-M   'P 1'
#
loop_
_entity.id
_entity.type
_entity.pdbx_description
1 polymer ?
#
loop_
_entity_poly.entity_id
_entity_poly.type
_entity_poly.pdbx_seq_one_letter_code
_entity_poly.pdbx_strand_id
1 'polypeptide(L)' 'MDTINTLFLLSGFLIALSVLASRLSSMVGLPLLLIFLGLGMLAGEEGVLGIRFDDYSLAS' A
#
# COMPACT_ATOMS: atom_id res chain seq x y z
N MET A 1 25.94 -7.87 33.80
CA MET A 1 24.88 -8.85 33.46
C MET A 1 23.59 -8.15 33.02
N ASP A 2 23.38 -6.92 33.48
CA ASP A 2 22.19 -6.10 33.18
C ASP A 2 22.10 -5.66 31.70
N THR A 3 23.25 -5.43 31.06
CA THR A 3 23.33 -5.02 29.65
C THR A 3 22.68 -6.03 28.71
N ILE A 4 22.83 -7.33 29.00
CA ILE A 4 22.24 -8.40 28.20
C ILE A 4 20.71 -8.36 28.34
N ASN A 5 20.20 -8.20 29.56
CA ASN A 5 18.76 -8.08 29.80
C ASN A 5 18.16 -6.85 29.07
N THR A 6 18.84 -5.70 29.11
CA THR A 6 18.39 -4.50 28.38
C THR A 6 18.40 -4.71 26.86
N LEU A 7 19.36 -5.46 26.32
CA LEU A 7 19.39 -5.79 24.89
C LEU A 7 18.27 -6.76 24.50
N PHE A 8 17.93 -7.72 25.35
CA PHE A 8 16.77 -8.61 25.14
C PHE A 8 15.44 -7.86 25.20
N LEU A 9 15.29 -6.92 26.13
CA LEU A 9 14.11 -6.07 26.22
C LEU A 9 13.96 -5.18 24.99
N LEU A 10 15.06 -4.55 24.55
CA LEU A 10 15.08 -3.71 23.36
C LEU A 10 14.77 -4.51 22.09
N SER A 11 15.37 -5.69 21.92
CA SER A 11 15.13 -6.53 20.74
C SER A 11 13.69 -7.03 20.67
N GLY A 12 13.13 -7.50 21.79
CA GLY A 12 11.72 -7.89 21.88
C GLY A 12 10.77 -6.74 21.55
N PHE A 13 11.05 -5.54 22.07
CA PHE A 13 10.28 -4.34 21.77
C PHE A 13 10.34 -3.94 20.29
N LEU A 14 11.53 -3.97 19.69
CA LEU A 14 11.72 -3.68 18.26
C LEU A 14 11.02 -4.70 17.36
N ILE A 15 11.05 -5.99 17.71
CA ILE A 15 10.32 -7.03 16.98
C ILE A 15 8.81 -6.79 17.09
N ALA A 16 8.30 -6.49 18.29
CA ALA A 16 6.89 -6.19 18.50
C ALA A 16 6.44 -4.99 17.64
N LEU A 17 7.22 -3.90 17.65
CA LEU A 17 6.98 -2.74 16.80
C LEU A 17 7.00 -3.09 15.31
N SER A 18 7.94 -3.91 14.87
CA SER A 18 8.05 -4.33 13.46
C SER A 18 6.84 -5.13 13.00
N VAL A 19 6.32 -6.03 13.84
CA VAL A 19 5.11 -6.80 13.55
C VAL A 19 3.89 -5.86 13.49
N LEU A 20 3.78 -4.91 14.41
CA LEU A 20 2.69 -3.92 14.43
C LEU A 20 2.73 -3.03 13.17
N ALA A 21 3.91 -2.53 12.82
CA ALA A 21 4.15 -1.72 11.63
C ALA A 21 3.87 -2.50 10.34
N SER A 22 4.24 -3.79 10.28
CA SER A 22 3.97 -4.67 9.14
C SER A 22 2.46 -4.89 8.94
N ARG A 23 1.72 -5.14 10.03
CA ARG A 23 0.26 -5.22 9.99
C ARG A 23 -0.35 -3.92 9.48
N LEU A 24 0.10 -2.77 10.00
CA LEU A 24 -0.37 -1.46 9.56
C LEU A 24 -0.04 -1.19 8.08
N SER A 25 1.17 -1.54 7.64
CA SER A 25 1.61 -1.41 6.24
C SER A 25 0.76 -2.27 5.30
N SER A 26 0.46 -3.52 5.68
CA SER A 26 -0.40 -4.40 4.88
C SER A 26 -1.83 -3.85 4.74
N MET A 27 -2.34 -3.23 5.79
CA MET A 27 -3.64 -2.58 5.81
C MET A 27 -3.68 -1.24 5.08
N VAL A 28 -2.53 -0.58 4.81
CA VAL A 28 -2.49 0.71 4.08
C VAL A 28 -2.17 0.50 2.60
N GLY A 29 -1.29 -0.45 2.27
CA GLY A 29 -0.94 -0.77 0.88
C GLY A 29 -2.12 -1.34 0.09
N LEU A 30 -2.88 -2.27 0.68
CA LEU A 30 -4.02 -2.90 0.02
C LEU A 30 -5.17 -1.90 -0.31
N PRO A 31 -5.69 -1.07 0.62
CA PRO A 31 -6.77 -0.14 0.30
C PRO A 31 -6.32 0.94 -0.68
N LEU A 32 -5.06 1.39 -0.64
CA LEU A 32 -4.55 2.34 -1.63
C LEU A 32 -4.58 1.75 -3.05
N LEU A 33 -4.17 0.48 -3.19
CA LEU A 33 -4.19 -0.24 -4.46
C LEU A 33 -5.62 -0.45 -4.97
N LEU A 34 -6.56 -0.79 -4.08
CA LEU A 34 -7.98 -0.89 -4.41
C LEU A 34 -8.61 0.46 -4.81
N ILE A 35 -8.21 1.56 -4.15
CA ILE A 35 -8.64 2.92 -4.53
C ILE A 35 -8.13 3.26 -5.93
N PHE A 36 -6.86 2.99 -6.21
CA PHE A 36 -6.27 3.22 -7.54
C PHE A 36 -6.94 2.38 -8.63
N LEU A 37 -7.25 1.12 -8.32
CA LEU A 37 -7.98 0.23 -9.22
C LEU A 37 -9.39 0.76 -9.50
N GLY A 38 -10.11 1.16 -8.45
CA GLY A 38 -11.45 1.74 -8.59
C GLY A 38 -11.43 3.04 -9.40
N LEU A 39 -10.46 3.93 -9.14
CA LEU A 39 -10.25 5.15 -9.93
C LEU A 39 -9.92 4.84 -11.39
N GLY A 40 -9.03 3.86 -11.65
CA GLY A 40 -8.67 3.44 -13.01
C GLY A 40 -9.85 2.83 -13.77
N MET A 41 -10.69 2.04 -13.10
CA MET A 41 -11.93 1.52 -13.67
C MET A 41 -12.95 2.63 -13.95
N LEU A 42 -13.10 3.62 -13.05
CA LEU A 42 -13.97 4.79 -13.27
C LEU A 42 -13.44 5.72 -14.37
N ALA A 43 -12.12 5.80 -14.51
CA ALA A 43 -11.41 6.52 -15.57
C ALA A 43 -11.35 5.74 -16.89
N GLY A 44 -11.72 4.46 -16.88
CA GLY A 44 -11.71 3.59 -18.05
C GLY A 44 -12.69 4.02 -19.13
N GLU A 45 -12.55 3.39 -20.29
CA GLU A 45 -13.47 3.45 -21.43
C GLU A 45 -14.92 3.15 -21.05
N GLU A 46 -15.12 2.08 -20.28
CA GLU A 46 -16.43 1.66 -19.75
C GLU A 46 -16.78 2.35 -18.42
N GLY A 47 -15.87 3.19 -17.92
CA GLY A 47 -16.02 3.94 -16.68
C GLY A 47 -16.83 5.23 -16.85
N VAL A 48 -17.15 5.89 -15.73
CA VAL A 48 -17.92 7.14 -15.70
C VAL A 48 -17.26 8.25 -16.53
N LEU A 49 -15.93 8.26 -16.62
CA LEU A 49 -15.19 9.27 -17.39
C LEU A 49 -15.10 8.94 -18.89
N GLY A 50 -15.41 7.70 -19.30
CA GLY A 50 -15.53 7.30 -20.71
C GLY A 50 -14.28 7.59 -21.55
N ILE A 51 -13.09 7.47 -20.97
CA ILE A 51 -11.85 7.80 -21.68
C ILE A 51 -11.62 6.72 -22.74
N ARG A 52 -11.84 7.06 -24.01
CA ARG A 52 -11.59 6.15 -25.14
C ARG A 52 -10.09 6.01 -25.36
N PHE A 53 -9.54 4.88 -24.92
CA PHE A 53 -8.13 4.53 -25.13
C PHE A 53 -7.83 4.00 -26.54
N ASP A 54 -8.87 3.73 -27.34
CA ASP A 54 -8.77 3.15 -28.69
C ASP A 54 -8.52 4.19 -29.79
N ASP A 55 -8.35 5.47 -29.42
CA ASP A 55 -8.03 6.54 -30.36
C ASP A 55 -6.52 6.74 -30.44
N TYR A 56 -5.88 6.05 -31.40
CA TYR A 56 -4.47 6.24 -31.77
C TYR A 56 -4.14 7.70 -32.15
N SER A 57 -5.14 8.57 -32.34
CA SER A 57 -4.98 10.00 -32.57
C SER A 57 -4.49 10.79 -31.34
N LEU A 58 -4.57 10.24 -30.12
CA LEU A 58 -4.02 10.87 -28.91
C LEU A 58 -2.55 10.53 -28.67
N ALA A 59 -2.01 9.58 -29.44
CA ALA A 59 -0.62 9.12 -29.35
C ALA A 59 0.31 9.78 -30.40
N SER A 60 -0.13 10.84 -31.08
CA SER A 60 0.67 11.61 -32.03
C SER A 60 1.18 12.93 -31.45
#